data_AF-A0A8S3GV92-F1
#
_entry.id   AF-A0A8S3GV92-F1
#
_cell.length_a   1.000
_cell.length_b   1.000
_cell.length_c   1.000
_cell.angle_alpha   90.00
_cell.angle_beta   90.00
_cell.angle_gamma   90.00
#
_symmetry.space_group_name_H-M   'P 1'
#
loop_
_entity.id
_entity.type
_entity.pdbx_description
1 polymer ?
#
loop_
_entity_poly.entity_id
_entity_poly.type
_entity_poly.pdbx_seq_one_letter_code
_entity_poly.pdbx_strand_id
1 'polypeptide(L)'
;SITIVFTQDYQVQTEQNIKKLEEVCEKERNTWADSVAQLEELYQSTYTGQQELEMRISVISTKVIQIGHQLESKSNPRQQLVDARTTAKYLERFLDANDDVSLMFQDASKLEQAAHIIHQLYNVLQELPDEPKFIDAKAKVKERHSAIEEELLLEFSRAQVRNDKKAMKKYIKLLSKFKGHNDCIQNFITDCLKGYFDNPNIDIFSSIPQLFTKVSELINELFDQPEKVTERLITTVYTEKLTPYVRNQLDAYERSSDLDKMEKYLQTLFTLNKK
;
A
#
# COMPACT_ATOMS: atom_id res chain seq x y z
N SER A 1 10.68 11.89 -96.54
CA SER A 1 10.93 13.23 -95.99
C SER A 1 10.07 13.57 -94.78
N ILE A 2 8.74 13.39 -94.81
CA ILE A 2 7.85 13.75 -93.69
C ILE A 2 8.15 12.92 -92.40
N THR A 3 8.32 11.59 -92.51
CA THR A 3 8.60 10.73 -91.35
C THR A 3 9.93 11.04 -90.65
N ILE A 4 10.93 11.50 -91.41
CA ILE A 4 12.27 11.83 -90.89
C ILE A 4 12.25 13.15 -90.10
N VAL A 5 11.47 14.13 -90.57
CA VAL A 5 11.30 15.41 -89.87
C VAL A 5 10.53 15.21 -88.56
N PHE A 6 9.47 14.38 -88.56
CA PHE A 6 8.74 14.04 -87.34
C PHE A 6 9.61 13.30 -86.32
N THR A 7 10.47 12.37 -86.75
CA THR A 7 11.41 11.70 -85.81
C THR A 7 12.46 12.64 -85.25
N GLN A 8 12.88 13.66 -86.02
CA GLN A 8 13.88 14.62 -85.57
C GLN A 8 13.31 15.66 -84.60
N ASP A 9 12.10 16.17 -84.85
CA ASP A 9 11.38 17.02 -83.89
C ASP A 9 11.07 16.27 -82.59
N TYR A 10 10.69 14.99 -82.69
CA TYR A 10 10.46 14.15 -81.51
C TYR A 10 11.75 13.92 -80.71
N GLN A 11 12.89 13.70 -81.38
CA GLN A 11 14.20 13.60 -80.71
C GLN A 11 14.56 14.87 -79.95
N VAL A 12 14.45 16.04 -80.60
CA VAL A 12 14.77 17.33 -79.95
C VAL A 12 13.87 17.57 -78.74
N GLN A 13 12.58 17.23 -78.84
CA GLN A 13 11.64 17.37 -77.72
C GLN A 13 11.94 16.39 -76.57
N THR A 14 12.38 15.16 -76.87
CA THR A 14 12.83 14.22 -75.83
C THR A 14 14.10 14.68 -75.14
N GLU A 15 15.09 15.19 -75.87
CA GLU A 15 16.34 15.71 -75.28
C GLU A 15 16.09 16.93 -74.39
N GLN A 16 15.18 17.83 -74.80
CA GLN A 16 14.78 18.96 -73.96
C GLN A 16 14.05 18.52 -72.69
N ASN A 17 13.21 17.50 -72.76
CA ASN A 17 12.53 16.95 -71.59
C ASN A 17 13.52 16.24 -70.65
N ILE A 18 14.50 15.51 -71.18
CA ILE A 18 15.58 14.89 -70.40
C ILE A 18 16.37 15.96 -69.67
N LYS A 19 16.82 17.03 -70.35
CA LYS A 19 17.56 18.13 -69.71
C LYS A 19 16.77 18.81 -68.60
N LYS A 20 15.46 19.06 -68.82
CA LYS A 20 14.60 19.63 -67.78
C LYS A 20 14.46 18.70 -66.58
N LEU A 21 14.32 17.39 -66.81
CA LEU A 21 14.26 16.39 -65.74
C LEU A 21 15.60 16.31 -64.98
N GLU A 22 16.72 16.37 -65.68
CA GLU A 22 18.05 16.39 -65.07
C GLU A 22 18.27 17.65 -64.21
N GLU A 23 17.90 18.84 -64.71
CA GLU A 23 17.99 20.08 -63.93
C GLU A 23 17.07 20.08 -62.71
N VAL A 24 15.86 19.51 -62.82
CA VAL A 24 14.95 19.37 -61.67
C VAL A 24 15.52 18.38 -60.66
N CYS A 25 16.00 17.22 -61.10
CA CYS A 25 16.65 16.23 -60.24
C CYS A 25 17.88 16.81 -59.53
N GLU A 26 18.70 17.62 -60.21
CA GLU A 26 19.89 18.22 -59.61
C GLU A 26 19.53 19.30 -58.58
N LYS A 27 18.52 20.13 -58.88
CA LYS A 27 17.99 21.11 -57.92
C LYS A 27 17.40 20.42 -56.69
N GLU A 28 16.55 19.40 -56.89
CA GLU A 28 15.98 18.63 -55.79
C GLU A 28 17.09 17.99 -54.96
N ARG A 29 18.06 17.32 -55.60
CA ARG A 29 19.21 16.71 -54.92
C ARG A 29 19.97 17.72 -54.06
N ASN A 30 20.24 18.92 -54.57
CA ASN A 30 20.94 19.95 -53.82
C ASN A 30 20.10 20.46 -52.64
N THR A 31 18.78 20.68 -52.84
CA THR A 31 17.90 21.07 -51.73
C THR A 31 17.78 19.99 -50.65
N TRP A 32 17.77 18.71 -51.04
CA TRP A 32 17.79 17.59 -50.11
C TRP A 32 19.13 17.49 -49.37
N ALA A 33 20.25 17.70 -50.06
CA ALA A 33 21.57 17.71 -49.44
C ALA A 33 21.70 18.83 -48.40
N ASP A 34 21.25 20.05 -48.73
CA ASP A 34 21.26 21.18 -47.80
C ASP A 34 20.34 20.94 -46.59
N SER A 35 19.16 20.37 -46.82
CA SER A 35 18.21 20.04 -45.75
C SER A 35 18.76 18.97 -44.81
N VAL A 36 19.43 17.94 -45.35
CA VAL A 36 20.08 16.89 -44.57
C VAL A 36 21.24 17.46 -43.75
N ALA A 37 22.06 18.33 -44.34
CA ALA A 37 23.15 18.98 -43.62
C ALA A 37 22.65 19.83 -42.44
N GLN A 38 21.57 20.60 -42.63
CA GLN A 38 20.94 21.38 -41.54
C GLN A 38 20.35 20.48 -40.46
N LEU A 39 19.71 19.38 -40.83
CA LEU A 39 19.18 18.38 -39.90
C LEU A 39 20.29 17.73 -39.07
N GLU A 40 21.42 17.38 -39.70
CA GLU A 40 22.58 16.82 -39.02
C GLU A 40 23.19 17.82 -38.03
N GLU A 41 23.32 19.09 -38.42
CA GLU A 41 23.82 20.15 -37.52
C GLU A 41 22.88 20.37 -36.32
N LEU A 42 21.57 20.45 -36.56
CA LEU A 42 20.58 20.58 -35.50
C LEU A 42 20.58 19.37 -34.56
N TYR A 43 20.71 18.16 -35.12
CA TYR A 43 20.79 16.93 -34.34
C TYR A 43 22.04 16.92 -33.46
N GLN A 44 23.21 17.26 -34.01
CA GLN A 44 24.45 17.36 -33.24
C GLN A 44 24.36 18.40 -32.11
N SER A 45 23.76 19.57 -32.39
CA SER A 45 23.53 20.61 -31.37
C SER A 45 22.59 20.14 -30.26
N THR A 46 21.48 19.48 -30.62
CA THR A 46 20.52 18.92 -29.65
C THR A 46 21.15 17.81 -28.82
N TYR A 47 21.95 16.95 -29.46
CA TYR A 47 22.62 15.84 -28.82
C TYR A 47 23.67 16.30 -27.81
N THR A 48 24.47 17.32 -28.15
CA THR A 48 25.44 17.91 -27.21
C THR A 48 24.74 18.57 -26.02
N GLY A 49 23.63 19.28 -26.25
CA GLY A 49 22.80 19.83 -25.16
C GLY A 49 22.20 18.75 -24.26
N GLN A 50 21.76 17.63 -24.83
CA GLN A 50 21.26 16.48 -24.06
C GLN A 50 22.37 15.85 -23.21
N GLN A 51 23.58 15.67 -23.77
CA GLN A 51 24.72 15.15 -23.01
C GLN A 51 25.12 16.07 -21.85
N GLU A 52 25.10 17.39 -22.06
CA GLU A 52 25.37 18.36 -20.98
C GLU A 52 24.31 18.26 -19.87
N LEU A 53 23.04 18.15 -20.26
CA LEU A 53 21.94 17.98 -19.31
C LEU A 53 22.08 16.68 -18.51
N GLU A 54 22.39 15.56 -19.17
CA GLU A 54 22.63 14.26 -18.53
C GLU A 54 23.80 14.33 -17.53
N MET A 55 24.91 14.98 -17.90
CA MET A 55 26.02 15.22 -16.99
C MET A 55 25.59 16.05 -15.77
N ARG A 56 24.81 17.12 -15.97
CA ARG A 56 24.30 17.95 -14.87
C ARG A 56 23.34 17.17 -13.97
N ILE A 57 22.46 16.35 -14.53
CA ILE A 57 21.54 15.48 -13.78
C ILE A 57 22.35 14.46 -12.96
N SER A 58 23.41 13.88 -13.53
CA SER A 58 24.29 12.96 -12.80
C SER A 58 24.98 13.62 -11.61
N VAL A 59 25.51 14.83 -11.79
CA VAL A 59 26.12 15.63 -10.71
C VAL A 59 25.10 15.98 -9.64
N ILE A 60 23.90 16.43 -10.02
CA ILE A 60 22.83 16.75 -9.07
C ILE A 60 22.42 15.49 -8.30
N SER A 61 22.23 14.36 -8.99
CA SER A 61 21.84 13.09 -8.35
C SER A 61 22.88 12.63 -7.34
N THR A 62 24.16 12.68 -7.70
CA THR A 62 25.27 12.36 -6.80
C THR A 62 25.27 13.27 -5.58
N LYS A 63 25.08 14.57 -5.78
CA LYS A 63 25.05 15.56 -4.70
C LYS A 63 23.82 15.40 -3.80
N VAL A 64 22.66 15.06 -4.37
CA VAL A 64 21.43 14.76 -3.61
C VAL A 64 21.63 13.53 -2.73
N ILE A 65 22.23 12.46 -3.26
CA ILE A 65 22.57 11.26 -2.49
C ILE A 65 23.54 11.62 -1.36
N GLN A 66 24.58 12.39 -1.64
CA GLN A 66 25.55 12.82 -0.62
C GLN A 66 24.90 13.68 0.48
N ILE A 67 24.04 14.63 0.12
CA ILE A 67 23.31 15.45 1.07
C ILE A 67 22.36 14.56 1.90
N GLY A 68 21.67 13.61 1.27
CA GLY A 68 20.83 12.63 1.95
C GLY A 68 21.62 11.85 3.00
N HIS A 69 22.77 11.30 2.62
CA HIS A 69 23.66 10.58 3.53
C HIS A 69 24.19 11.48 4.67
N GLN A 70 24.54 12.74 4.39
CA GLN A 70 24.97 13.69 5.42
C GLN A 70 23.84 14.10 6.37
N LEU A 71 22.61 14.19 5.87
CA LEU A 71 21.44 14.48 6.69
C LEU A 71 21.14 13.30 7.61
N GLU A 72 21.10 12.09 7.06
CA GLU A 72 20.84 10.85 7.79
C GLU A 72 21.92 10.57 8.85
N SER A 73 23.19 10.68 8.50
CA SER A 73 24.30 10.50 9.44
C SER A 73 24.32 11.53 10.57
N LYS A 74 23.78 12.74 10.37
CA LYS A 74 23.66 13.76 11.43
C LYS A 74 22.37 13.63 12.23
N SER A 75 21.26 13.26 11.59
CA SER A 75 19.95 13.20 12.24
C SER A 75 19.75 11.90 13.02
N ASN A 76 20.19 10.77 12.48
CA ASN A 76 19.99 9.45 13.07
C ASN A 76 20.66 9.30 14.45
N PRO A 77 21.96 9.59 14.65
CA PRO A 77 22.57 9.45 15.99
C PRO A 77 22.01 10.45 16.99
N ARG A 78 21.58 11.64 16.56
CA ARG A 78 20.94 12.62 17.45
C ARG A 78 19.56 12.15 17.90
N GLN A 79 18.75 11.65 16.98
CA GLN A 79 17.44 11.07 17.31
C GLN A 79 17.62 9.86 18.23
N GLN A 80 18.52 8.94 17.88
CA GLN A 80 18.84 7.78 18.73
C GLN A 80 19.29 8.19 20.14
N LEU A 81 20.13 9.21 20.29
CA LEU A 81 20.61 9.66 21.60
C LEU A 81 19.50 10.35 22.42
N VAL A 82 18.62 11.10 21.77
CA VAL A 82 17.44 11.72 22.40
C VAL A 82 16.45 10.65 22.83
N ASP A 83 16.18 9.67 22.00
CA ASP A 83 15.27 8.57 22.29
C ASP A 83 15.83 7.68 23.40
N ALA A 84 17.13 7.37 23.38
CA ALA A 84 17.80 6.63 24.44
C ALA A 84 17.79 7.40 25.78
N ARG A 85 18.07 8.71 25.76
CA ARG A 85 18.00 9.56 26.95
C ARG A 85 16.58 9.62 27.52
N THR A 86 15.59 9.73 26.64
CA THR A 86 14.19 9.79 27.02
C THR A 86 13.75 8.46 27.63
N THR A 87 14.09 7.35 26.98
CA THR A 87 13.83 5.99 27.47
C THR A 87 14.52 5.71 28.81
N ALA A 88 15.79 6.10 28.97
CA ALA A 88 16.52 5.97 30.23
C ALA A 88 15.87 6.77 31.37
N LYS A 89 15.42 8.00 31.10
CA LYS A 89 14.70 8.83 32.08
C LYS A 89 13.35 8.22 32.49
N TYR A 90 12.65 7.58 31.55
CA TYR A 90 11.41 6.87 31.87
C TYR A 90 11.69 5.58 32.64
N LEU A 91 12.77 4.86 32.32
CA LEU A 91 13.20 3.67 33.05
C LEU A 91 13.56 4.01 34.51
N GLU A 92 14.32 5.08 34.73
CA GLU A 92 14.65 5.59 36.07
C GLU A 92 13.37 5.93 36.86
N ARG A 93 12.40 6.60 36.21
CA ARG A 93 11.09 6.89 36.81
C ARG A 93 10.26 5.64 37.13
N PHE A 94 10.34 4.60 36.31
CA PHE A 94 9.69 3.31 36.57
C PHE A 94 10.36 2.53 37.71
N LEU A 95 11.67 2.69 37.87
CA LEU A 95 12.46 2.06 38.94
C LEU A 95 12.25 2.74 40.31
N ASP A 96 12.03 4.06 40.33
CA ASP A 96 11.81 4.85 41.55
C ASP A 96 10.41 4.66 42.19
N ALA A 97 9.56 3.80 41.63
CA ALA A 97 8.23 3.47 42.18
C ALA A 97 7.28 4.67 42.40
N ASN A 98 7.49 5.79 41.70
CA ASN A 98 6.56 6.91 41.74
C ASN A 98 5.36 6.67 40.82
N ASP A 99 4.17 6.75 41.40
CA ASP A 99 2.85 6.55 40.77
C ASP A 99 2.53 7.59 39.67
N ASP A 100 3.36 8.63 39.54
CA ASP A 100 3.24 9.73 38.56
C ASP A 100 3.40 9.29 37.10
N VAL A 101 3.94 8.10 36.86
CA VAL A 101 3.99 7.51 35.53
C VAL A 101 2.56 7.40 34.95
N SER A 102 1.57 7.13 35.83
CA SER A 102 0.15 7.02 35.51
C SER A 102 -0.45 8.27 34.82
N LEU A 103 0.02 9.48 35.14
CA LEU A 103 -0.53 10.73 34.59
C LEU A 103 -0.21 10.97 33.11
N MET A 104 0.90 10.43 32.59
CA MET A 104 1.23 10.52 31.16
C MET A 104 0.51 9.46 30.33
N PHE A 105 0.12 8.35 30.97
CA PHE A 105 -0.62 7.24 30.35
C PHE A 105 -2.14 7.39 30.44
N GLN A 106 -2.66 8.37 31.22
CA GLN A 106 -4.09 8.65 31.36
C GLN A 106 -4.61 9.70 30.37
N ASP A 107 -3.75 10.49 29.74
CA ASP A 107 -4.15 11.51 28.77
C ASP A 107 -4.36 10.89 27.38
N ALA A 108 -5.61 10.78 26.93
CA ALA A 108 -5.97 10.29 25.59
C ALA A 108 -5.29 11.07 24.44
N SER A 109 -4.88 12.33 24.64
CA SER A 109 -4.13 13.11 23.66
C SER A 109 -2.65 12.77 23.59
N LYS A 110 -2.12 12.02 24.57
CA LYS A 110 -0.72 11.59 24.65
C LYS A 110 -0.56 10.08 24.50
N LEU A 111 -1.66 9.34 24.31
CA LEU A 111 -1.69 7.90 24.08
C LEU A 111 -0.68 7.47 23.00
N GLU A 112 -0.52 8.26 21.93
CA GLU A 112 0.46 8.01 20.87
C GLU A 112 1.92 8.07 21.36
N GLN A 113 2.25 9.07 22.17
CA GLN A 113 3.59 9.27 22.71
C GLN A 113 3.89 8.24 23.79
N ALA A 114 2.90 7.98 24.65
CA ALA A 114 2.91 6.93 25.65
C ALA A 114 3.17 5.55 25.02
N ALA A 115 2.45 5.20 23.97
CA ALA A 115 2.64 3.96 23.21
C ALA A 115 4.05 3.87 22.60
N HIS A 116 4.56 4.96 22.04
CA HIS A 116 5.91 4.94 21.49
C HIS A 116 6.98 4.71 22.56
N ILE A 117 6.87 5.42 23.69
CA ILE A 117 7.81 5.34 24.82
C ILE A 117 7.74 3.96 25.48
N ILE A 118 6.53 3.43 25.75
CA ILE A 118 6.39 2.12 26.41
C ILE A 118 6.92 1.00 25.52
N HIS A 119 6.75 1.09 24.20
CA HIS A 119 7.26 0.10 23.26
C HIS A 119 8.79 0.14 23.17
N GLN A 120 9.37 1.34 23.09
CA GLN A 120 10.83 1.50 23.16
C GLN A 120 11.39 0.97 24.47
N LEU A 121 10.72 1.27 25.59
CA LEU A 121 11.14 0.83 26.92
C LEU A 121 10.99 -0.69 27.10
N TYR A 122 9.95 -1.30 26.55
CA TYR A 122 9.77 -2.75 26.51
C TYR A 122 10.90 -3.44 25.72
N ASN A 123 11.29 -2.89 24.55
CA ASN A 123 12.38 -3.44 23.74
C ASN A 123 13.74 -3.32 24.46
N VAL A 124 14.04 -2.16 25.06
CA VAL A 124 15.28 -1.96 25.82
C VAL A 124 15.34 -2.87 27.05
N LEU A 125 14.21 -3.07 27.74
CA LEU A 125 14.13 -3.99 28.88
C LEU A 125 14.30 -5.47 28.49
N GLN A 126 13.99 -5.86 27.26
CA GLN A 126 14.27 -7.22 26.77
C GLN A 126 15.78 -7.47 26.58
N GLU A 127 16.56 -6.43 26.31
CA GLU A 127 18.01 -6.52 26.09
C GLU A 127 18.84 -6.48 27.39
N LEU A 128 18.23 -6.08 28.52
CA LEU A 128 18.88 -5.99 29.83
C LEU A 128 18.95 -7.36 30.54
N PRO A 129 20.04 -7.67 31.28
CA PRO A 129 20.17 -8.91 32.05
C PRO A 129 19.05 -9.09 33.08
N ASP A 130 18.71 -10.34 33.40
CA ASP A 130 17.70 -10.68 34.41
C ASP A 130 18.24 -10.49 35.84
N GLU A 131 18.47 -9.24 36.24
CA GLU A 131 18.69 -8.92 37.65
C GLU A 131 17.34 -8.73 38.38
N PRO A 132 17.24 -9.10 39.67
CA PRO A 132 15.99 -9.01 40.43
C PRO A 132 15.38 -7.60 40.47
N LYS A 133 16.20 -6.54 40.35
CA LYS A 133 15.73 -5.14 40.28
C LYS A 133 15.05 -4.80 38.94
N PHE A 134 15.44 -5.47 37.86
CA PHE A 134 14.86 -5.28 36.54
C PHE A 134 13.70 -6.23 36.27
N ILE A 135 13.57 -7.35 36.99
CA ILE A 135 12.44 -8.29 36.83
C ILE A 135 11.11 -7.60 37.19
N ASP A 136 11.07 -6.86 38.30
CA ASP A 136 9.86 -6.10 38.70
C ASP A 136 9.53 -4.98 37.72
N ALA A 137 10.55 -4.30 37.19
CA ALA A 137 10.39 -3.27 36.16
C ALA A 137 9.91 -3.87 34.82
N LYS A 138 10.47 -5.02 34.41
CA LYS A 138 10.05 -5.79 33.22
C LYS A 138 8.59 -6.22 33.35
N ALA A 139 8.18 -6.70 34.52
CA ALA A 139 6.80 -7.11 34.78
C ALA A 139 5.82 -5.92 34.69
N LYS A 140 6.12 -4.81 35.38
CA LYS A 140 5.29 -3.59 35.34
C LYS A 140 5.20 -2.99 33.94
N VAL A 141 6.30 -2.97 33.19
CA VAL A 141 6.31 -2.42 31.82
C VAL A 141 5.57 -3.32 30.86
N LYS A 142 5.68 -4.65 31.02
CA LYS A 142 4.88 -5.60 30.23
C LYS A 142 3.39 -5.43 30.50
N GLU A 143 2.98 -5.29 31.76
CA GLU A 143 1.59 -5.03 32.14
C GLU A 143 1.07 -3.73 31.53
N ARG A 144 1.85 -2.64 31.64
CA ARG A 144 1.49 -1.35 31.03
C ARG A 144 1.48 -1.38 29.51
N HIS A 145 2.40 -2.11 28.88
CA HIS A 145 2.42 -2.33 27.43
C HIS A 145 1.13 -3.01 26.97
N SER A 146 0.69 -4.08 27.66
CA SER A 146 -0.58 -4.75 27.36
C SER A 146 -1.80 -3.86 27.62
N ALA A 147 -1.82 -3.08 28.71
CA ALA A 147 -2.92 -2.15 28.98
C ALA A 147 -3.07 -1.06 27.90
N ILE A 148 -1.95 -0.50 27.42
CA ILE A 148 -1.96 0.52 26.34
C ILE A 148 -2.38 -0.11 25.00
N GLU A 149 -1.99 -1.35 24.75
CA GLU A 149 -2.43 -2.10 23.57
C GLU A 149 -3.95 -2.32 23.57
N GLU A 150 -4.53 -2.71 24.71
CA GLU A 150 -5.99 -2.81 24.87
C GLU A 150 -6.69 -1.46 24.69
N GLU A 151 -6.15 -0.38 25.26
CA GLU A 151 -6.71 0.96 25.11
C GLU A 151 -6.64 1.48 23.67
N LEU A 152 -5.53 1.21 22.97
CA LEU A 152 -5.38 1.53 21.54
C LEU A 152 -6.37 0.76 20.67
N LEU A 153 -6.60 -0.53 20.97
CA LEU A 153 -7.62 -1.32 20.28
C LEU A 153 -9.03 -0.76 20.52
N LEU A 154 -9.31 -0.29 21.73
CA LEU A 154 -10.60 0.29 22.07
C LEU A 154 -10.83 1.64 21.39
N GLU A 155 -9.81 2.51 21.35
CA GLU A 155 -9.85 3.77 20.59
C GLU A 155 -9.95 3.53 19.08
N PHE A 156 -9.33 2.47 18.56
CA PHE A 156 -9.50 2.05 17.17
C PHE A 156 -10.96 1.65 16.87
N SER A 157 -11.59 0.81 17.71
CA SER A 157 -13.00 0.46 17.56
C SER A 157 -13.92 1.69 17.67
N ARG A 158 -13.63 2.64 18.59
CA ARG A 158 -14.37 3.91 18.68
C ARG A 158 -14.22 4.76 17.40
N ALA A 159 -13.01 4.83 16.84
CA ALA A 159 -12.76 5.54 15.59
C ALA A 159 -13.47 4.89 14.40
N GLN A 160 -13.55 3.56 14.38
CA GLN A 160 -14.30 2.79 13.39
C GLN A 160 -15.81 3.08 13.43
N VAL A 161 -16.41 3.11 14.63
CA VAL A 161 -17.82 3.49 14.81
C VAL A 161 -18.09 4.93 14.35
N ARG A 162 -17.13 5.85 14.56
CA ARG A 162 -17.21 7.25 14.11
C ARG A 162 -16.88 7.44 12.62
N ASN A 163 -16.47 6.38 11.92
CA ASN A 163 -16.02 6.39 10.53
C ASN A 163 -14.87 7.40 10.27
N ASP A 164 -14.01 7.63 11.26
CA ASP A 164 -12.86 8.54 11.12
C ASP A 164 -11.65 7.80 10.54
N LYS A 165 -11.55 7.83 9.21
CA LYS A 165 -10.46 7.21 8.45
C LYS A 165 -9.07 7.71 8.85
N LYS A 166 -8.94 8.99 9.25
CA LYS A 166 -7.63 9.57 9.62
C LYS A 166 -7.16 9.04 10.97
N ALA A 167 -8.06 8.98 11.96
CA ALA A 167 -7.76 8.40 13.26
C ALA A 167 -7.46 6.90 13.14
N MET A 168 -8.26 6.15 12.37
CA MET A 168 -8.02 4.73 12.13
C MET A 168 -6.64 4.45 11.53
N LYS A 169 -6.24 5.19 10.48
CA LYS A 169 -4.92 5.02 9.86
C LYS A 169 -3.77 5.29 10.82
N LYS A 170 -3.93 6.28 11.71
CA LYS A 170 -2.94 6.59 12.75
C LYS A 170 -2.82 5.45 13.77
N TYR A 171 -3.94 4.96 14.29
CA TYR A 171 -3.93 3.85 15.25
C TYR A 171 -3.44 2.55 14.64
N ILE A 172 -3.79 2.22 13.39
CA ILE A 172 -3.25 1.05 12.67
C ILE A 172 -1.73 1.14 12.55
N LYS A 173 -1.19 2.30 12.18
CA LYS A 173 0.26 2.51 12.05
C LYS A 173 0.97 2.40 13.40
N LEU A 174 0.33 2.85 14.47
CA LEU A 174 0.87 2.73 15.82
C LEU A 174 0.83 1.27 16.30
N LEU A 175 -0.31 0.59 16.15
CA LEU A 175 -0.53 -0.82 16.48
C LEU A 175 0.32 -1.78 15.64
N SER A 176 0.76 -1.39 14.44
CA SER A 176 1.71 -2.18 13.63
C SER A 176 3.04 -2.44 14.33
N LYS A 177 3.46 -1.55 15.24
CA LYS A 177 4.66 -1.76 16.07
C LYS A 177 4.41 -2.72 17.23
N PHE A 178 3.15 -2.99 17.56
CA PHE A 178 2.72 -3.87 18.64
C PHE A 178 2.31 -5.25 18.10
N LYS A 179 2.20 -6.24 18.99
CA LYS A 179 1.79 -7.60 18.61
C LYS A 179 0.30 -7.67 18.23
N GLY A 180 -0.50 -6.73 18.74
CA GLY A 180 -1.94 -6.57 18.54
C GLY A 180 -2.31 -5.98 17.19
N HIS A 181 -1.38 -5.84 16.24
CA HIS A 181 -1.72 -5.54 14.85
C HIS A 181 -2.69 -6.59 14.26
N ASN A 182 -2.47 -7.87 14.58
CA ASN A 182 -3.37 -8.95 14.17
C ASN A 182 -4.75 -8.83 14.83
N ASP A 183 -4.80 -8.47 16.11
CA ASP A 183 -6.05 -8.29 16.85
C ASP A 183 -6.82 -7.05 16.37
N CYS A 184 -6.11 -6.00 15.97
CA CYS A 184 -6.67 -4.83 15.31
C CYS A 184 -7.32 -5.19 13.97
N ILE A 185 -6.66 -6.03 13.16
CA ILE A 185 -7.21 -6.54 11.91
C ILE A 185 -8.45 -7.40 12.19
N GLN A 186 -8.40 -8.29 13.19
CA GLN A 186 -9.54 -9.12 13.55
C GLN A 186 -10.73 -8.29 14.02
N ASN A 187 -10.53 -7.37 14.96
CA ASN A 187 -11.59 -6.49 15.45
C ASN A 187 -12.18 -5.63 14.32
N PHE A 188 -11.33 -5.09 13.44
CA PHE A 188 -11.79 -4.37 12.25
C PHE A 188 -12.72 -5.22 11.38
N ILE A 189 -12.30 -6.45 11.05
CA ILE A 189 -13.08 -7.39 10.24
C ILE A 189 -14.39 -7.72 10.96
N THR A 190 -14.35 -8.09 12.24
CA THR A 190 -15.52 -8.45 13.02
C THR A 190 -16.53 -7.29 13.10
N ASP A 191 -16.09 -6.06 13.31
CA ASP A 191 -16.96 -4.89 13.38
C ASP A 191 -17.56 -4.54 12.01
N CYS A 192 -16.79 -4.68 10.92
CA CYS A 192 -17.30 -4.56 9.55
C CYS A 192 -18.37 -5.63 9.23
N LEU A 193 -18.19 -6.86 9.71
CA LEU A 193 -19.13 -7.96 9.48
C LEU A 193 -20.42 -7.81 10.32
N LYS A 194 -20.32 -7.40 11.58
CA LYS A 194 -21.50 -7.15 12.44
C LYS A 194 -22.45 -6.13 11.79
N GLY A 195 -21.93 -4.99 11.36
CA GLY A 195 -22.74 -3.93 10.74
C GLY A 195 -23.44 -4.31 9.43
N TYR A 196 -23.02 -5.40 8.77
CA TYR A 196 -23.57 -5.82 7.46
C TYR A 196 -24.53 -7.02 7.56
N PHE A 197 -24.27 -7.96 8.47
CA PHE A 197 -25.04 -9.21 8.59
C PHE A 197 -26.15 -9.17 9.65
N ASP A 198 -26.30 -8.08 10.40
CA ASP A 198 -27.39 -7.92 11.39
C ASP A 198 -28.78 -7.71 10.75
N ASN A 199 -28.85 -7.56 9.42
CA ASN A 199 -30.12 -7.44 8.70
C ASN A 199 -30.68 -8.82 8.29
N PRO A 200 -31.80 -9.28 8.88
CA PRO A 200 -32.32 -10.64 8.68
C PRO A 200 -32.93 -10.91 7.30
N ASN A 201 -33.09 -9.89 6.45
CA ASN A 201 -33.74 -9.98 5.13
C ASN A 201 -32.75 -9.94 3.95
N ILE A 202 -31.45 -10.04 4.21
CA ILE A 202 -30.42 -9.85 3.19
C ILE A 202 -29.82 -11.21 2.79
N ASP A 203 -29.92 -11.55 1.51
CA ASP A 203 -29.27 -12.73 0.93
C ASP A 203 -27.75 -12.65 1.14
N ILE A 204 -27.20 -13.60 1.89
CA ILE A 204 -25.77 -13.62 2.26
C ILE A 204 -24.88 -13.63 1.01
N PHE A 205 -25.25 -14.40 -0.02
CA PHE A 205 -24.48 -14.54 -1.26
C PHE A 205 -24.47 -13.29 -2.14
N SER A 206 -25.55 -12.50 -2.16
CA SER A 206 -25.57 -11.24 -2.93
C SER A 206 -24.87 -10.09 -2.20
N SER A 207 -24.68 -10.25 -0.89
CA SER A 207 -24.20 -9.22 0.02
C SER A 207 -22.71 -9.32 0.29
N ILE A 208 -22.17 -10.54 0.22
CA ILE A 208 -20.75 -10.82 0.29
C ILE A 208 -19.96 -9.99 -0.75
N PRO A 209 -20.29 -9.99 -2.06
CA PRO A 209 -19.54 -9.20 -3.05
C PRO A 209 -19.57 -7.70 -2.77
N GLN A 210 -20.72 -7.15 -2.36
CA GLN A 210 -20.87 -5.72 -2.04
C GLN A 210 -20.08 -5.32 -0.80
N LEU A 211 -20.04 -6.19 0.21
CA LEU A 211 -19.21 -6.02 1.40
C LEU A 211 -17.72 -6.07 1.02
N PHE A 212 -17.31 -7.03 0.19
CA PHE A 212 -15.94 -7.12 -0.29
C PHE A 212 -15.50 -5.87 -1.04
N THR A 213 -16.33 -5.31 -1.94
CA THR A 213 -15.97 -4.07 -2.64
C THR A 213 -15.78 -2.90 -1.67
N LYS A 214 -16.74 -2.65 -0.78
CA LYS A 214 -16.69 -1.54 0.18
C LYS A 214 -15.55 -1.68 1.19
N VAL A 215 -15.35 -2.89 1.71
CA VAL A 215 -14.30 -3.15 2.70
C VAL A 215 -12.92 -3.19 2.04
N SER A 216 -12.81 -3.65 0.79
CA SER A 216 -11.55 -3.60 0.03
C SER A 216 -11.10 -2.16 -0.24
N GLU A 217 -12.02 -1.26 -0.59
CA GLU A 217 -11.71 0.18 -0.71
C GLU A 217 -11.19 0.77 0.60
N LEU A 218 -11.84 0.46 1.73
CA LEU A 218 -11.39 0.85 3.06
C LEU A 218 -10.03 0.25 3.44
N ILE A 219 -9.80 -1.04 3.12
CA ILE A 219 -8.54 -1.72 3.42
C ILE A 219 -7.39 -1.09 2.65
N ASN A 220 -7.58 -0.79 1.36
CA ASN A 220 -6.57 -0.16 0.52
C ASN A 220 -6.20 1.25 0.99
N GLU A 221 -7.14 1.99 1.58
CA GLU A 221 -6.86 3.31 2.13
C GLU A 221 -6.14 3.27 3.49
N LEU A 222 -6.43 2.25 4.30
CA LEU A 222 -6.04 2.18 5.71
C LEU A 222 -4.77 1.36 5.99
N PHE A 223 -4.51 0.30 5.22
CA PHE A 223 -3.42 -0.65 5.48
C PHE A 223 -2.34 -0.62 4.40
N ASP A 224 -1.07 -0.71 4.83
CA ASP A 224 0.07 -0.80 3.92
C ASP A 224 0.22 -2.20 3.26
N GLN A 225 -0.44 -3.22 3.83
CA GLN A 225 -0.48 -4.60 3.31
C GLN A 225 -1.94 -5.06 3.11
N PRO A 226 -2.62 -4.61 2.04
CA PRO A 226 -4.03 -4.92 1.83
C PRO A 226 -4.29 -6.42 1.59
N GLU A 227 -3.38 -7.11 0.89
CA GLU A 227 -3.53 -8.53 0.52
C GLU A 227 -3.69 -9.48 1.71
N LYS A 228 -2.94 -9.24 2.80
CA LYS A 228 -3.04 -10.08 4.00
C LYS A 228 -4.34 -9.85 4.76
N VAL A 229 -4.83 -8.61 4.75
CA VAL A 229 -6.08 -8.25 5.42
C VAL A 229 -7.28 -8.79 4.63
N THR A 230 -7.23 -8.74 3.29
CA THR A 230 -8.27 -9.32 2.45
C THR A 230 -8.31 -10.84 2.52
N GLU A 231 -7.17 -11.54 2.49
CA GLU A 231 -7.10 -12.99 2.69
C GLU A 231 -7.77 -13.39 4.02
N ARG A 232 -7.39 -12.69 5.10
CA ARG A 232 -7.94 -12.95 6.42
C ARG A 232 -9.44 -12.64 6.51
N LEU A 233 -9.91 -11.59 5.83
CA LEU A 233 -11.34 -11.28 5.74
C LEU A 233 -12.10 -12.39 4.99
N ILE A 234 -11.55 -12.93 3.89
CA ILE A 234 -12.13 -14.07 3.17
C ILE A 234 -12.23 -15.28 4.08
N THR A 235 -11.15 -15.63 4.78
CA THR A 235 -11.16 -16.76 5.73
C THR A 235 -12.21 -16.55 6.82
N THR A 236 -12.26 -15.37 7.45
CA THR A 236 -13.25 -15.07 8.50
C THR A 236 -14.69 -15.15 7.99
N VAL A 237 -14.99 -14.58 6.80
CA VAL A 237 -16.33 -14.68 6.18
C VAL A 237 -16.70 -16.13 5.90
N TYR A 238 -15.76 -16.92 5.36
CA TYR A 238 -15.98 -18.32 5.04
C TYR A 238 -16.24 -19.16 6.29
N THR A 239 -15.41 -19.01 7.32
CA THR A 239 -15.45 -19.84 8.53
C THR A 239 -16.58 -19.41 9.48
N GLU A 240 -16.82 -18.11 9.67
CA GLU A 240 -17.77 -17.61 10.67
C GLU A 240 -19.19 -17.38 10.15
N LYS A 241 -19.36 -17.17 8.83
CA LYS A 241 -20.67 -16.86 8.25
C LYS A 241 -21.12 -17.90 7.24
N LEU A 242 -20.31 -18.21 6.24
CA LEU A 242 -20.71 -19.13 5.17
C LEU A 242 -20.84 -20.57 5.67
N THR A 243 -19.83 -21.08 6.39
CA THR A 243 -19.83 -22.45 6.92
C THR A 243 -21.00 -22.70 7.89
N PRO A 244 -21.30 -21.81 8.87
CA PRO A 244 -22.43 -22.02 9.75
C PRO A 244 -23.77 -21.84 9.05
N TYR A 245 -23.88 -20.94 8.07
CA TYR A 245 -25.11 -20.77 7.30
C TYR A 245 -25.43 -22.01 6.45
N VAL A 246 -24.43 -22.52 5.72
CA VAL A 246 -24.57 -23.73 4.91
C VAL A 246 -24.83 -24.94 5.81
N ARG A 247 -24.11 -25.08 6.92
CA ARG A 247 -24.34 -26.15 7.90
C ARG A 247 -25.74 -26.07 8.51
N ASN A 248 -26.23 -24.90 8.93
CA ASN A 248 -27.58 -24.74 9.47
C ASN A 248 -28.68 -25.06 8.44
N GLN A 249 -28.49 -24.71 7.17
CA GLN A 249 -29.42 -25.09 6.11
C GLN A 249 -29.39 -26.59 5.82
N LEU A 250 -28.24 -27.24 5.91
CA LEU A 250 -28.07 -28.67 5.67
C LEU A 250 -28.54 -29.53 6.85
N ASP A 251 -28.24 -29.12 8.09
CA ASP A 251 -28.65 -29.77 9.35
C ASP A 251 -30.18 -29.85 9.49
N ALA A 252 -30.92 -28.89 8.90
CA ALA A 252 -32.37 -28.89 8.86
C ALA A 252 -32.96 -30.10 8.10
N TYR A 253 -32.19 -30.71 7.21
CA TYR A 253 -32.59 -31.87 6.41
C TYR A 253 -31.84 -33.15 6.77
N GLU A 254 -30.72 -33.05 7.50
CA GLU A 254 -29.86 -34.20 7.86
C GLU A 254 -30.47 -35.08 8.98
N ARG A 255 -31.36 -34.54 9.83
CA ARG A 255 -31.90 -35.24 11.02
C ARG A 255 -33.04 -36.24 10.76
N SER A 256 -33.43 -36.50 9.53
CA SER A 256 -34.57 -37.40 9.24
C SER A 256 -34.28 -38.38 8.11
N SER A 257 -34.49 -39.67 8.38
CA SER A 257 -34.30 -40.81 7.46
C SER A 257 -35.29 -40.91 6.29
N ASP A 258 -35.88 -39.79 5.86
CA ASP A 258 -36.85 -39.74 4.76
C ASP A 258 -36.15 -39.45 3.42
N LEU A 259 -36.35 -40.33 2.42
CA LEU A 259 -35.82 -40.20 1.05
C LEU A 259 -36.16 -38.85 0.39
N ASP A 260 -37.37 -38.32 0.62
CA ASP A 260 -37.84 -37.04 0.06
C ASP A 260 -37.10 -35.81 0.64
N LYS A 261 -36.54 -35.95 1.86
CA LYS A 261 -35.73 -34.89 2.48
C LYS A 261 -34.25 -35.00 2.11
N MET A 262 -33.77 -36.20 1.79
CA MET A 262 -32.43 -36.41 1.22
C MET A 262 -32.33 -35.85 -0.20
N GLU A 263 -33.39 -35.95 -1.00
CA GLU A 263 -33.46 -35.29 -2.31
C GLU A 263 -33.46 -33.77 -2.17
N LYS A 264 -34.22 -33.23 -1.22
CA LYS A 264 -34.20 -31.79 -0.88
C LYS A 264 -32.85 -31.32 -0.35
N TYR A 265 -32.13 -32.15 0.42
CA TYR A 265 -30.76 -31.88 0.86
C TYR A 265 -29.81 -31.74 -0.35
N LEU A 266 -29.84 -32.69 -1.29
CA LEU A 266 -28.99 -32.67 -2.49
C LEU A 266 -29.33 -31.51 -3.43
N GLN A 267 -30.62 -31.20 -3.61
CA GLN A 267 -31.08 -30.05 -4.39
C GLN A 267 -30.64 -28.72 -3.73
N THR A 268 -30.72 -28.62 -2.40
CA THR A 268 -30.29 -27.44 -1.65
C THR A 268 -28.77 -27.25 -1.72
N LEU A 269 -27.99 -28.33 -1.57
CA LEU A 269 -26.53 -28.30 -1.73
C LEU A 269 -26.13 -27.90 -3.15
N PHE A 270 -26.77 -28.48 -4.18
CA PHE A 270 -26.51 -28.12 -5.58
C PHE A 270 -26.82 -26.63 -5.86
N THR A 271 -27.92 -26.12 -5.30
CA THR A 271 -28.32 -24.72 -5.47
C THR A 271 -27.39 -23.77 -4.72
N LEU A 272 -26.90 -24.15 -3.53
CA LEU A 272 -25.94 -23.38 -2.75
C LEU A 272 -24.54 -23.36 -3.36
N ASN A 273 -24.11 -24.44 -4.02
CA ASN A 273 -22.81 -24.51 -4.70
C ASN A 273 -22.79 -23.70 -6.00
N LYS A 274 -23.95 -23.53 -6.64
CA LYS A 274 -24.10 -22.77 -7.89
C LYS A 274 -24.17 -21.25 -7.68
N LYS A 275 -24.42 -20.79 -6.45
CA LYS A 275 -24.48 -19.37 -6.06
C LYS A 275 -23.12 -18.87 -5.58
#